data_AF-A0A920F307-F1
#
_entry.id   AF-A0A920F307-F1
#
_cell.length_a   1.000
_cell.length_b   1.000
_cell.length_c   1.000
_cell.angle_alpha   90.00
_cell.angle_beta   90.00
_cell.angle_gamma   90.00
#
_symmetry.space_group_name_H-M   'P 1'
#
loop_
_entity.id
_entity.type
_entity.pdbx_description
1 polymer ?
#
loop_
_entity_poly.entity_id
_entity_poly.type
_entity_poly.pdbx_seq_one_letter_code
_entity_poly.pdbx_strand_id
1 'polypeptide(L)'
;MGAIAVMQAVLPIMRERNKGKIMNITSIAGYAGLPFRGMYSATKSALHMVTESLRLELKHTNLQSCTLAPGDVATNIVQGVIIHLSKKAHPTNRSMVLLEKTWMHMLTMVFLPKQWRKQFIKSFKKTN
;
A
#
# COMPACT_ATOMS: atom_id res chain seq x y z
N MET A 1 -0.05 10.76 -12.58
CA MET A 1 -0.55 10.43 -13.93
C MET A 1 0.34 9.48 -14.76
N GLY A 2 1.60 9.21 -14.39
CA GLY A 2 2.50 8.36 -15.20
C GLY A 2 2.00 6.93 -15.49
N ALA A 3 1.54 6.19 -14.47
CA ALA A 3 1.06 4.81 -14.67
C ALA A 3 -0.12 4.73 -15.66
N ILE A 4 -1.01 5.71 -15.66
CA ILE A 4 -2.16 5.77 -16.58
C ILE A 4 -1.68 5.97 -18.02
N ALA A 5 -0.74 6.89 -18.24
CA ALA A 5 -0.17 7.12 -19.57
C ALA A 5 0.50 5.87 -20.13
N VAL A 6 1.23 5.12 -19.30
CA VAL A 6 1.85 3.85 -19.71
C VAL A 6 0.78 2.82 -20.06
N MET A 7 -0.27 2.67 -19.24
CA MET A 7 -1.39 1.77 -19.56
C MET A 7 -2.04 2.12 -20.90
N GLN A 8 -2.33 3.40 -21.13
CA GLN A 8 -2.92 3.89 -22.38
C GLN A 8 -2.03 3.60 -23.60
N ALA A 9 -0.71 3.71 -23.45
CA ALA A 9 0.23 3.42 -24.53
C ALA A 9 0.36 1.91 -24.85
N VAL A 10 0.32 1.04 -23.83
CA VAL A 10 0.51 -0.41 -24.04
C VAL A 10 -0.77 -1.17 -24.36
N LEU A 11 -1.94 -0.66 -23.96
CA LEU A 11 -3.23 -1.32 -24.16
C LEU A 11 -3.55 -1.63 -25.63
N PRO A 12 -3.34 -0.71 -26.61
CA PRO A 12 -3.58 -1.01 -28.03
C PRO A 12 -2.74 -2.21 -28.52
N ILE A 13 -1.46 -2.25 -28.16
CA ILE A 13 -0.53 -3.33 -28.55
C ILE A 13 -0.96 -4.67 -27.93
N MET A 14 -1.40 -4.67 -26.67
CA MET A 14 -1.91 -5.88 -26.01
C MET A 14 -3.23 -6.37 -26.63
N ARG A 15 -4.09 -5.44 -27.08
CA ARG A 15 -5.35 -5.75 -27.77
C ARG A 15 -5.10 -6.42 -29.13
N GLU A 16 -4.17 -5.89 -29.93
CA GLU A 16 -3.77 -6.50 -31.21
C GLU A 16 -3.26 -7.94 -31.03
N ARG A 17 -2.49 -8.18 -29.95
CA ARG A 17 -1.98 -9.52 -29.61
C ARG A 17 -3.01 -10.42 -28.93
N ASN A 18 -4.18 -9.89 -28.59
CA ASN A 18 -5.24 -10.54 -27.80
C ASN A 18 -4.70 -11.28 -26.56
N LYS A 19 -3.70 -10.70 -25.89
CA LYS A 19 -3.06 -11.28 -24.70
C LYS A 19 -2.22 -10.22 -23.99
N GLY A 20 -2.35 -10.13 -22.68
CA GLY A 20 -1.54 -9.22 -21.89
C GLY A 20 -1.94 -9.19 -20.42
N LYS A 21 -1.02 -8.78 -19.55
CA LYS A 21 -1.29 -8.55 -18.12
C LYS A 21 -0.67 -7.24 -17.69
N ILE A 22 -1.46 -6.40 -17.01
CA ILE A 22 -1.01 -5.15 -16.41
C ILE A 22 -1.06 -5.30 -14.89
N MET A 23 0.07 -5.09 -14.22
CA MET A 23 0.16 -5.12 -12.77
C MET A 23 0.61 -3.74 -12.26
N ASN A 24 -0.25 -3.07 -11.49
CA ASN A 24 0.07 -1.78 -10.88
C ASN A 24 0.45 -1.94 -9.42
N ILE A 25 1.58 -1.35 -9.03
CA ILE A 25 2.04 -1.35 -7.63
C ILE A 25 1.38 -0.18 -6.88
N THR A 26 0.41 -0.51 -6.05
CA THR A 26 -0.30 0.42 -5.16
C THR A 26 0.38 0.41 -3.77
N SER A 27 -0.39 0.38 -2.69
CA SER A 27 0.06 0.36 -1.29
C SER A 27 -1.13 0.07 -0.39
N ILE A 28 -0.90 -0.49 0.80
CA ILE A 28 -1.93 -0.59 1.85
C ILE A 28 -2.51 0.79 2.22
N ALA A 29 -1.70 1.84 2.09
CA ALA A 29 -2.12 3.23 2.30
C ALA A 29 -3.18 3.70 1.29
N GLY A 30 -3.42 2.94 0.22
CA GLY A 30 -4.49 3.20 -0.75
C GLY A 30 -5.86 2.64 -0.34
N TYR A 31 -5.93 1.78 0.69
CA TYR A 31 -7.20 1.28 1.24
C TYR A 31 -7.65 2.06 2.46
N ALA A 32 -6.71 2.55 3.26
CA ALA A 32 -6.96 3.40 4.42
C ALA A 32 -5.92 4.51 4.48
N GLY A 33 -6.39 5.74 4.72
CA GLY A 33 -5.54 6.92 4.79
C GLY A 33 -4.54 6.82 5.94
N LEU A 34 -3.27 7.07 5.66
CA LEU A 34 -2.25 7.17 6.70
C LEU A 34 -2.09 8.65 7.12
N PRO A 35 -2.06 8.96 8.43
CA PRO A 35 -1.75 10.30 8.93
C PRO A 35 -0.46 10.83 8.32
N PHE A 36 -0.42 12.12 7.99
CA PHE A 36 0.71 12.81 7.36
C PHE A 36 1.10 12.32 5.96
N ARG A 37 0.34 11.38 5.38
CA ARG A 37 0.55 10.85 4.02
C ARG A 37 -0.71 10.90 3.16
N GLY A 38 -1.60 11.87 3.40
CA GLY A 38 -2.89 11.99 2.71
C GLY A 38 -2.78 12.00 1.18
N MET A 39 -1.86 12.80 0.61
CA MET A 39 -1.66 12.85 -0.85
C MET A 39 -1.12 11.54 -1.44
N TYR A 40 -0.25 10.86 -0.70
CA TYR A 40 0.26 9.54 -1.09
C TYR A 40 -0.86 8.51 -1.06
N SER A 41 -1.62 8.44 0.02
CA SER A 41 -2.82 7.61 0.15
C SER A 41 -3.80 7.86 -0.99
N ALA A 42 -4.17 9.12 -1.24
CA ALA A 42 -5.09 9.50 -2.31
C ALA A 42 -4.60 9.04 -3.68
N THR A 43 -3.31 9.24 -3.98
CA THR A 43 -2.73 8.81 -5.27
C THR A 43 -2.76 7.28 -5.41
N LYS A 44 -2.48 6.55 -4.33
CA LYS A 44 -2.50 5.08 -4.34
C LYS A 44 -3.92 4.52 -4.41
N SER A 45 -4.89 5.17 -3.77
CA SER A 45 -6.32 4.86 -3.91
C SER A 45 -6.80 5.12 -5.34
N ALA A 46 -6.43 6.24 -5.94
CA ALA A 46 -6.79 6.56 -7.32
C ALA A 46 -6.24 5.52 -8.31
N LEU A 47 -4.96 5.12 -8.16
CA LEU A 47 -4.38 4.07 -8.99
C LEU A 47 -5.07 2.71 -8.79
N HIS A 48 -5.50 2.42 -7.55
CA HIS A 48 -6.28 1.23 -7.26
C HIS A 48 -7.59 1.24 -8.07
N MET A 49 -8.39 2.30 -7.90
CA MET A 49 -9.71 2.44 -8.50
C MET A 49 -9.64 2.39 -10.03
N VAL A 50 -8.67 3.08 -10.64
CA VAL A 50 -8.47 3.04 -12.10
C VAL A 50 -8.15 1.63 -12.58
N THR A 51 -7.32 0.88 -11.85
CA THR A 51 -6.97 -0.50 -12.24
C THR A 51 -8.16 -1.44 -12.09
N GLU A 52 -9.02 -1.21 -11.11
CA GLU A 52 -10.27 -1.96 -10.92
C GLU A 52 -11.27 -1.67 -12.05
N SER A 53 -11.49 -0.39 -12.41
CA SER A 53 -12.29 -0.02 -13.58
C SER A 53 -11.78 -0.71 -14.85
N LEU A 54 -10.46 -0.64 -15.09
CA LEU A 54 -9.84 -1.30 -16.24
C LEU A 54 -10.08 -2.81 -16.24
N ARG A 55 -10.08 -3.46 -15.07
CA ARG A 55 -10.35 -4.90 -14.98
C ARG A 55 -11.77 -5.24 -15.45
N LEU A 56 -12.74 -4.41 -15.11
CA LEU A 56 -14.13 -4.57 -15.54
C LEU A 56 -14.26 -4.34 -17.06
N GLU A 57 -13.61 -3.31 -17.59
CA GLU A 57 -13.56 -3.03 -19.02
C GLU A 57 -12.94 -4.19 -19.83
N LEU A 58 -11.95 -4.87 -19.26
CA LEU A 58 -11.25 -5.98 -19.92
C LEU A 58 -11.90 -7.35 -19.73
N LYS A 59 -13.02 -7.46 -18.98
CA LYS A 59 -13.65 -8.74 -18.58
C LYS A 59 -13.96 -9.70 -19.74
N HIS A 60 -14.25 -9.16 -20.92
CA HIS A 60 -14.60 -9.93 -22.12
C HIS A 60 -13.41 -10.08 -23.09
N THR A 61 -12.20 -9.78 -22.64
CA THR A 61 -10.97 -9.87 -23.43
C THR A 61 -10.01 -10.87 -22.77
N ASN A 62 -8.95 -11.26 -23.49
CA ASN A 62 -7.88 -12.07 -22.93
C ASN A 62 -6.80 -11.24 -22.19
N LEU A 63 -7.09 -9.97 -21.91
CA LEU A 63 -6.22 -9.09 -21.16
C LEU A 63 -6.62 -9.10 -19.68
N GLN A 64 -5.63 -9.04 -18.80
CA GLN A 64 -5.86 -9.03 -17.36
C GLN A 64 -5.23 -7.79 -16.73
N SER A 65 -5.84 -7.27 -15.67
CA SER A 65 -5.24 -6.22 -14.85
C SER A 65 -5.38 -6.56 -13.36
N CYS A 66 -4.35 -6.26 -12.57
CA CYS A 66 -4.38 -6.42 -11.13
C CYS A 66 -3.56 -5.34 -10.41
N THR A 67 -3.83 -5.19 -9.13
CA THR A 67 -3.08 -4.30 -8.23
C THR A 67 -2.31 -5.17 -7.23
N LEU A 68 -1.09 -4.74 -6.93
CA LEU A 68 -0.31 -5.28 -5.82
C LEU A 68 -0.17 -4.16 -4.79
N ALA A 69 -0.56 -4.42 -3.54
CA ALA A 69 -0.55 -3.43 -2.47
C ALA A 69 0.42 -3.82 -1.36
N PRO A 70 1.71 -3.46 -1.48
CA PRO A 70 2.68 -3.72 -0.42
C PRO A 70 2.38 -2.92 0.85
N GLY A 71 2.68 -3.53 1.99
CA GLY A 71 2.80 -2.87 3.29
C GLY A 71 4.15 -2.19 3.47
N ASP A 72 4.65 -2.14 4.69
CA ASP A 72 6.02 -1.71 4.94
C ASP A 72 6.99 -2.74 4.37
N VAL A 73 7.67 -2.36 3.29
CA VAL A 73 8.74 -3.13 2.66
C VAL A 73 10.03 -2.39 2.89
N ALA A 74 11.07 -3.12 3.32
CA ALA A 74 12.42 -2.60 3.52
C ALA A 74 13.01 -2.10 2.19
N THR A 75 12.65 -0.86 1.83
CA THR A 75 13.08 -0.18 0.62
C THR A 75 13.44 1.26 0.97
N ASN A 76 14.29 1.86 0.14
CA ASN A 76 14.81 3.22 0.36
C ASN A 76 13.73 4.33 0.36
N ILE A 77 12.47 3.98 0.04
CA ILE A 77 11.29 4.86 0.14
C ILE A 77 11.00 5.23 1.61
N VAL A 78 11.33 4.34 2.55
CA VAL A 78 11.20 4.60 4.00
C VAL A 78 12.28 5.58 4.49
N GLN A 79 13.46 5.61 3.84
CA GLN A 79 14.60 6.44 4.23
C GLN A 79 14.29 7.95 4.13
N GLY A 80 13.52 8.37 3.13
CA GLY A 80 13.12 9.78 2.96
C GLY A 80 12.19 10.29 4.07
N VAL A 81 11.48 9.40 4.75
CA VAL A 81 10.60 9.72 5.90
C VAL A 81 11.44 9.94 7.16
N ILE A 82 12.50 9.14 7.35
CA ILE A 82 13.41 9.28 8.49
C ILE A 82 14.17 10.60 8.42
N ILE A 83 14.59 11.05 7.24
CA ILE A 83 15.38 12.29 7.09
C ILE A 83 14.54 13.55 7.36
N HIS A 84 13.25 13.57 6.99
CA HIS A 84 12.38 14.72 7.27
C HIS A 84 11.89 14.77 8.72
N LEU A 85 11.71 13.61 9.36
CA LEU A 85 11.42 13.53 10.79
C LEU A 85 12.67 13.81 11.65
N SER A 86 13.87 13.48 11.15
CA SER A 86 15.14 13.72 11.86
C SER A 86 15.46 15.21 12.00
N LYS A 87 15.14 16.07 11.02
CA LYS A 87 15.39 17.51 11.13
C LYS A 87 14.44 18.27 12.08
N LYS A 88 13.31 17.66 12.47
CA LYS A 88 12.33 18.27 13.39
C LYS A 88 12.20 17.52 14.73
N ALA A 89 12.94 16.43 14.92
CA ALA A 89 12.89 15.63 16.14
C ALA A 89 13.91 16.16 17.15
N HIS A 90 13.42 16.90 18.14
CA HIS A 90 14.01 16.83 19.48
C HIS A 90 14.03 15.35 19.95
N PRO A 91 15.05 14.92 20.71
CA PRO A 91 15.37 13.50 20.97
C PRO A 91 14.44 12.83 22.00
N THR A 92 13.13 13.12 22.00
CA THR A 92 12.21 12.65 23.04
C THR A 92 10.80 12.35 22.53
N ASN A 93 10.65 11.70 21.37
CA ASN A 93 9.31 11.45 20.81
C ASN A 93 8.73 10.08 21.24
N ARG A 94 8.29 9.99 22.50
CA ARG A 94 7.45 8.88 23.02
C ARG A 94 6.18 8.65 22.17
N SER A 95 5.72 9.67 21.45
CA SER A 95 4.54 9.63 20.59
C SER A 95 4.70 8.71 19.37
N MET A 96 5.89 8.56 18.78
CA MET A 96 6.11 7.66 17.64
C MET A 96 6.03 6.19 18.06
N VAL A 97 6.62 5.85 19.21
CA VAL A 97 6.51 4.50 19.80
C VAL A 97 5.06 4.19 20.20
N LEU A 98 4.31 5.19 20.68
CA LEU A 98 2.87 5.04 20.94
C LEU A 98 2.06 4.89 19.65
N LEU A 99 2.41 5.58 18.57
CA LEU A 99 1.75 5.48 17.27
C LEU A 99 1.99 4.12 16.63
N GLU A 100 3.22 3.58 16.63
CA GLU A 100 3.45 2.20 16.17
C GLU A 100 2.68 1.17 17.01
N LYS A 101 2.68 1.32 18.34
CA LYS A 101 1.94 0.43 19.24
C LYS A 101 0.43 0.52 19.06
N THR A 102 -0.12 1.69 18.77
CA THR A 102 -1.57 1.90 18.57
C THR A 102 -2.02 1.45 17.19
N TRP A 103 -1.23 1.72 16.14
CA TRP A 103 -1.45 1.22 14.78
C TRP A 103 -1.44 -0.31 14.72
N MET A 104 -0.47 -0.94 15.38
CA MET A 104 -0.42 -2.40 15.47
C MET A 104 -1.54 -2.99 16.30
N HIS A 105 -1.95 -2.35 17.41
CA HIS A 105 -3.14 -2.79 18.15
C HIS A 105 -4.41 -2.70 17.30
N MET A 106 -4.57 -1.64 16.51
CA MET A 106 -5.70 -1.48 15.59
C MET A 106 -5.73 -2.60 14.54
N LEU A 107 -4.59 -2.90 13.91
CA LEU A 107 -4.47 -4.00 12.95
C LEU A 107 -4.78 -5.37 13.60
N THR A 108 -4.28 -5.62 14.80
CA THR A 108 -4.57 -6.86 15.55
C THR A 108 -6.05 -6.96 15.95
N MET A 109 -6.72 -5.84 16.23
CA MET A 109 -8.13 -5.84 16.62
C MET A 109 -9.09 -5.94 15.43
N VAL A 110 -8.71 -5.40 14.26
CA VAL A 110 -9.56 -5.34 13.06
C VAL A 110 -9.38 -6.58 12.18
N PHE A 111 -8.17 -7.09 12.01
CA PHE A 111 -7.88 -8.13 11.00
C PHE A 111 -7.59 -9.53 11.56
N LEU A 112 -7.33 -9.69 12.87
CA LEU A 112 -7.03 -11.00 13.46
C LEU A 112 -8.22 -11.59 14.26
N PRO A 113 -8.59 -12.87 14.01
CA PRO A 113 -9.56 -13.60 14.82
C PRO A 113 -9.16 -13.63 16.30
N LYS A 114 -10.13 -13.51 17.22
CA LYS A 114 -9.89 -13.34 18.68
C LYS A 114 -8.88 -14.35 19.27
N GLN A 115 -8.90 -15.59 18.77
CA GLN A 115 -8.02 -16.69 19.22
C GLN A 115 -6.52 -16.49 18.90
N TRP A 116 -6.18 -15.76 17.83
CA TRP A 116 -4.79 -15.55 17.40
C TRP A 116 -4.13 -14.30 18.00
N ARG A 117 -4.92 -13.39 18.57
CA ARG A 117 -4.44 -12.09 19.09
C ARG A 117 -3.39 -12.26 20.20
N LYS A 118 -3.60 -13.21 21.12
CA LYS A 118 -2.70 -13.42 22.27
C LYS A 118 -1.35 -14.01 21.87
N GLN A 119 -1.32 -14.93 20.89
CA GLN A 119 -0.08 -15.53 20.40
C GLN A 119 0.76 -14.54 19.60
N PHE A 120 0.12 -13.71 18.76
CA PHE A 120 0.81 -12.69 17.99
C PHE A 120 1.47 -11.62 18.90
N ILE A 121 0.75 -11.12 19.90
CA ILE A 121 1.29 -10.17 20.91
C ILE A 121 2.49 -10.77 21.66
N LYS A 122 2.46 -12.08 21.97
CA LYS A 122 3.54 -12.76 22.67
C LYS A 122 4.79 -12.95 21.80
N SER A 123 4.60 -13.19 20.50
CA SER A 123 5.70 -13.31 19.53
C SER A 123 6.49 -11.99 19.40
N PHE A 124 5.79 -10.85 19.41
CA PHE A 124 6.43 -9.52 19.30
C PHE A 124 7.23 -9.09 20.53
N LYS A 125 6.81 -9.48 21.75
CA LYS A 125 7.57 -9.17 22.97
C LYS A 125 8.93 -9.88 23.05
N LYS A 126 9.19 -10.86 22.19
CA LYS A 126 10.41 -11.69 22.20
C LYS A 126 11.51 -11.20 21.26
N THR A 127 11.25 -10.15 20.47
CA THR A 127 12.17 -9.65 19.42
C THR A 127 12.73 -8.25 19.72
N ASN A 128 12.66 -7.80 20.98
CA ASN A 128 13.46 -6.69 21.54
C ASN A 128 14.33 -7.24 22.67
#